data_AF-A0A182S692-F1
#
_entry.id   AF-A0A182S692-F1
#
_cell.length_a   1.000
_cell.length_b   1.000
_cell.length_c   1.000
_cell.angle_alpha   90.00
_cell.angle_beta   90.00
_cell.angle_gamma   90.00
#
_symmetry.space_group_name_H-M   'P 1'
#
loop_
_entity.id
_entity.type
_entity.pdbx_description
1 polymer ?
#
loop_
_entity_poly.entity_id
_entity_poly.type
_entity_poly.pdbx_seq_one_letter_code
_entity_poly.pdbx_strand_id
1 'polypeptide(L)'
;CNVTELLLILRQKKGLSPTDRLEQLLGKEAVFVNYANDPQLYLSKIRLIEGDISEVGVGISNDDLEYIYERTNIIVHAAADVRFDESLKESIQTNVRGTQEMLRIAERCRKLEIFTYISTAFSHCVLGVIEEKFYEPPLDPSVLIKVSEKEDDVDNFELLCKKIIEPWPNTYAFTKSLSEEIVRRYKSKLPVAIIRPSITNNRDEDNVFNCTTDDNPVSWRETQHQLEAWKDRIPFDKSLWITTYNTTRFKLVADILSIFYHVLPALFFDGILKLRGQKPQVLKLYRKVHRFSAVLRFFTNNEWCFRTGRMRRVLDAMASEDQQFFPCDAKAIQWDYFLDHQIKGLRQYLMRDPWSTLEKSLKRHRMRTFMHWCFIGVLYTGILYVVVKIAHAYGFIDFQGLNENSVEECLAEEVV
;
A
#
# COMPACT_ATOMS: atom_id res chain seq x y z
N CYS A 1 8.44 -26.70 16.04
CA CYS A 1 7.19 -27.01 15.30
C CYS A 1 7.45 -28.19 14.35
N ASN A 2 6.64 -29.25 14.39
CA ASN A 2 6.93 -30.52 13.70
C ASN A 2 6.26 -30.59 12.31
N VAL A 3 6.51 -29.61 11.45
CA VAL A 3 5.98 -29.61 10.08
C VAL A 3 6.70 -30.65 9.24
N THR A 4 5.98 -31.70 8.81
CA THR A 4 6.52 -32.78 7.97
C THR A 4 6.82 -32.29 6.56
N GLU A 5 5.83 -31.68 5.90
CA GLU A 5 5.79 -31.29 4.48
C GLU A 5 4.90 -30.03 4.36
N LEU A 6 5.17 -29.17 3.39
CA LEU A 6 4.41 -27.96 3.06
C LEU A 6 3.87 -28.08 1.63
N LEU A 7 2.55 -28.11 1.47
CA LEU A 7 1.90 -28.16 0.16
C LEU A 7 1.69 -26.75 -0.37
N LEU A 8 2.41 -26.37 -1.42
CA LEU A 8 2.36 -25.03 -2.02
C LEU A 8 1.68 -25.07 -3.40
N ILE A 9 0.41 -24.67 -3.47
CA ILE A 9 -0.31 -24.46 -4.73
C ILE A 9 0.27 -23.25 -5.45
N LEU A 10 0.77 -23.44 -6.67
CA LEU A 10 1.49 -22.40 -7.42
C LEU A 10 1.25 -22.49 -8.93
N ARG A 11 0.45 -21.56 -9.47
CA ARG A 11 0.21 -21.46 -10.92
C ARG A 11 1.45 -21.23 -11.77
N GLN A 12 1.45 -21.77 -12.99
CA GLN A 12 2.31 -21.31 -14.08
C GLN A 12 2.18 -19.78 -14.27
N LYS A 13 3.25 -19.08 -14.69
CA LYS A 13 3.17 -17.63 -14.93
C LYS A 13 4.12 -17.18 -16.04
N LYS A 14 3.56 -16.63 -17.13
CA LYS A 14 4.32 -16.13 -18.30
C LYS A 14 5.27 -17.19 -18.90
N GLY A 15 4.84 -18.44 -18.96
CA GLY A 15 5.62 -19.57 -19.48
C GLY A 15 6.66 -20.15 -18.52
N LEU A 16 6.86 -19.59 -17.32
CA LEU A 16 7.65 -20.23 -16.25
C LEU A 16 6.81 -21.31 -15.57
N SER A 17 7.38 -22.50 -15.38
CA SER A 17 6.76 -23.58 -14.60
C SER A 17 6.60 -23.18 -13.12
N PRO A 18 5.77 -23.91 -12.34
CA PRO A 18 5.72 -23.74 -10.89
C PRO A 18 7.11 -23.85 -10.24
N THR A 19 7.96 -24.78 -10.69
CA THR A 19 9.31 -25.02 -10.16
C THR A 19 10.25 -23.84 -10.44
N ASP A 20 10.38 -23.41 -11.70
CA ASP A 20 11.20 -22.24 -12.06
C ASP A 20 10.76 -21.00 -11.28
N ARG A 21 9.44 -20.87 -11.09
CA ARG A 21 8.83 -19.75 -10.38
C ARG A 21 9.11 -19.80 -8.87
N LEU A 22 9.13 -20.98 -8.24
CA LEU A 22 9.52 -21.13 -6.84
C LEU A 22 11.00 -20.79 -6.64
N GLU A 23 11.89 -21.39 -7.43
CA GLU A 23 13.34 -21.12 -7.36
C GLU A 23 13.63 -19.63 -7.59
N GLN A 24 12.96 -19.00 -8.56
CA GLN A 24 13.05 -17.57 -8.79
C GLN A 24 12.59 -16.73 -7.57
N LEU A 25 11.51 -17.12 -6.88
CA LEU A 25 11.03 -16.39 -5.70
C LEU A 25 12.03 -16.54 -4.53
N LEU A 26 12.39 -17.77 -4.18
CA LEU A 26 13.32 -18.08 -3.09
C LEU A 26 14.71 -17.45 -3.33
N GLY A 27 15.20 -17.47 -4.57
CA GLY A 27 16.52 -16.96 -4.92
C GLY A 27 16.61 -15.46 -5.23
N LYS A 28 15.49 -14.71 -5.30
CA LYS A 28 15.52 -13.27 -5.66
C LYS A 28 14.78 -12.35 -4.68
N GLU A 29 13.78 -12.84 -3.95
CA GLU A 29 13.02 -12.00 -3.02
C GLU A 29 13.72 -11.91 -1.66
N ALA A 30 14.02 -10.68 -1.22
CA ALA A 30 14.89 -10.39 -0.07
C ALA A 30 14.37 -10.87 1.30
N VAL A 31 13.17 -11.47 1.36
CA VAL A 31 12.59 -12.06 2.57
C VAL A 31 13.14 -13.46 2.86
N PHE A 32 13.64 -14.19 1.85
CA PHE A 32 14.14 -15.56 1.99
C PHE A 32 15.63 -15.60 2.40
N VAL A 33 16.00 -14.81 3.41
CA VAL A 33 17.40 -14.55 3.80
C VAL A 33 18.23 -15.81 4.09
N ASN A 34 17.60 -16.90 4.55
CA ASN A 34 18.30 -18.16 4.85
C ASN A 34 18.44 -19.09 3.62
N TYR A 35 17.64 -18.90 2.56
CA TYR A 35 17.65 -19.77 1.37
C TYR A 35 19.00 -19.72 0.64
N ALA A 36 19.67 -18.57 0.65
CA ALA A 36 21.01 -18.43 0.06
C ALA A 36 22.10 -19.22 0.82
N ASN A 37 21.86 -19.58 2.09
CA ASN A 37 22.79 -20.33 2.93
C ASN A 37 22.46 -21.83 2.93
N ASP A 38 21.18 -22.20 2.95
CA ASP A 38 20.69 -23.57 2.85
C ASP A 38 19.41 -23.64 1.98
N PRO A 39 19.53 -23.92 0.67
CA PRO A 39 18.39 -24.19 -0.18
C PRO A 39 17.65 -25.49 0.17
N GLN A 40 18.36 -26.48 0.70
CA GLN A 40 17.82 -27.82 0.95
C GLN A 40 16.85 -27.82 2.13
N LEU A 41 17.05 -26.98 3.14
CA LEU A 41 16.08 -26.71 4.21
C LEU A 41 14.68 -26.36 3.67
N TYR A 42 14.60 -25.64 2.56
CA TYR A 42 13.35 -25.25 1.91
C TYR A 42 12.86 -26.34 0.95
N LEU A 43 13.72 -26.81 0.05
CA LEU A 43 13.34 -27.75 -1.02
C LEU A 43 13.01 -29.17 -0.49
N SER A 44 13.60 -29.59 0.64
CA SER A 44 13.21 -30.84 1.32
C SER A 44 11.87 -30.76 2.07
N LYS A 45 11.28 -29.56 2.18
CA LYS A 45 10.02 -29.32 2.89
C LYS A 45 8.88 -28.88 1.99
N ILE A 46 9.14 -28.21 0.88
CA ILE A 46 8.09 -27.69 -0.01
C ILE A 46 7.79 -28.70 -1.13
N ARG A 47 6.60 -29.28 -1.09
CA ARG A 47 5.97 -29.92 -2.26
C ARG A 47 5.19 -28.86 -3.03
N LEU A 48 5.56 -28.64 -4.29
CA LEU A 48 4.74 -27.87 -5.21
C LEU A 48 3.53 -28.69 -5.66
N ILE A 49 2.39 -28.01 -5.76
CA ILE A 49 1.18 -28.48 -6.42
C ILE A 49 0.89 -27.48 -7.54
N GLU A 50 0.70 -27.94 -8.78
CA GLU A 50 0.25 -27.05 -9.85
C GLU A 50 -1.26 -26.78 -9.73
N GLY A 51 -1.65 -25.52 -9.88
CA GLY A 51 -3.04 -25.09 -9.80
C GLY A 51 -3.16 -23.56 -9.81
N ASP A 52 -4.30 -23.06 -10.29
CA ASP A 52 -4.66 -21.64 -10.28
C ASP A 52 -6.03 -21.43 -9.62
N ILE A 53 -6.08 -20.51 -8.67
CA ILE A 53 -7.26 -20.19 -7.87
C ILE A 53 -8.39 -19.55 -8.71
N SER A 54 -8.07 -19.01 -9.89
CA SER A 54 -9.06 -18.52 -10.86
C SER A 54 -9.76 -19.64 -11.64
N GLU A 55 -9.28 -20.88 -11.61
CA GLU A 55 -9.83 -22.01 -12.36
C GLU A 55 -10.87 -22.83 -11.58
N VAL A 56 -11.73 -23.56 -12.30
CA VAL A 56 -12.68 -24.51 -11.70
C VAL A 56 -11.91 -25.65 -11.04
N GLY A 57 -12.27 -26.00 -9.79
CA GLY A 57 -11.51 -26.98 -9.00
C GLY A 57 -10.06 -26.56 -8.69
N VAL A 58 -9.72 -25.27 -8.80
CA VAL A 58 -8.37 -24.72 -8.61
C VAL A 58 -7.36 -25.23 -9.67
N GLY A 59 -7.82 -25.90 -10.74
CA GLY A 59 -6.95 -26.44 -11.80
C GLY A 59 -5.95 -27.51 -11.32
N ILE A 60 -6.18 -28.12 -10.16
CA ILE A 60 -5.29 -29.14 -9.56
C ILE A 60 -5.57 -30.52 -10.18
N SER A 61 -4.53 -31.35 -10.36
CA SER A 61 -4.67 -32.72 -10.88
C SER A 61 -5.45 -33.63 -9.92
N ASN A 62 -6.09 -34.68 -10.43
CA ASN A 62 -6.81 -35.64 -9.57
C ASN A 62 -5.88 -36.34 -8.57
N ASP A 63 -4.64 -36.63 -8.97
CA ASP A 63 -3.64 -37.31 -8.13
C ASP A 63 -3.15 -36.39 -7.00
N ASP A 64 -2.92 -35.11 -7.31
CA ASP A 64 -2.58 -34.09 -6.32
C ASP A 64 -3.75 -33.76 -5.38
N LEU A 65 -4.99 -33.76 -5.88
CA LEU A 65 -6.18 -33.60 -5.04
C LEU A 65 -6.30 -34.73 -4.02
N GLU A 66 -6.11 -35.99 -4.42
CA GLU A 66 -6.14 -37.12 -3.48
C GLU A 66 -4.96 -37.08 -2.48
N TYR A 67 -3.79 -36.62 -2.92
CA TYR A 67 -2.64 -36.35 -2.05
C TYR A 67 -2.98 -35.29 -0.98
N ILE A 68 -3.61 -34.18 -1.38
CA ILE A 68 -4.12 -33.14 -0.48
C ILE A 68 -5.14 -33.72 0.50
N TYR A 69 -6.12 -34.51 0.02
CA TYR A 69 -7.18 -35.07 0.86
C TYR A 69 -6.66 -36.05 1.93
N GLU A 70 -5.56 -36.76 1.67
CA GLU A 70 -4.94 -37.68 2.63
C GLU A 70 -3.95 -37.01 3.59
N ARG A 71 -3.33 -35.87 3.25
CA ARG A 71 -2.16 -35.34 3.97
C ARG A 71 -2.32 -33.95 4.59
N THR A 72 -3.41 -33.25 4.31
CA THR A 72 -3.53 -31.85 4.74
C THR A 72 -4.19 -31.72 6.11
N ASN A 73 -3.39 -31.36 7.12
CA ASN A 73 -3.86 -31.00 8.47
C ASN A 73 -4.30 -29.52 8.56
N ILE A 74 -3.55 -28.61 7.93
CA ILE A 74 -3.77 -27.16 8.04
C ILE A 74 -3.79 -26.55 6.65
N ILE A 75 -4.83 -25.75 6.35
CA ILE A 75 -4.89 -24.95 5.12
C ILE A 75 -4.77 -23.47 5.49
N VAL A 76 -3.77 -22.78 4.92
CA VAL A 76 -3.63 -21.32 5.01
C VAL A 76 -3.95 -20.71 3.65
N HIS A 77 -5.22 -20.35 3.44
CA HIS A 77 -5.68 -19.77 2.19
C HIS A 77 -5.38 -18.27 2.14
N ALA A 78 -4.20 -17.95 1.60
CA ALA A 78 -3.71 -16.59 1.36
C ALA A 78 -3.78 -16.14 -0.11
N ALA A 79 -4.24 -17.01 -1.02
CA ALA A 79 -4.29 -16.70 -2.44
C ALA A 79 -5.43 -15.71 -2.74
N ALA A 80 -5.08 -14.58 -3.33
CA ALA A 80 -6.01 -13.57 -3.81
C ALA A 80 -5.34 -12.70 -4.87
N ASP A 81 -6.14 -12.08 -5.74
CA ASP A 81 -5.72 -10.83 -6.36
C ASP A 81 -5.85 -9.68 -5.34
N VAL A 82 -4.85 -8.81 -5.32
CA VAL A 82 -4.70 -7.67 -4.42
C VAL A 82 -4.67 -6.33 -5.17
N ARG A 83 -4.87 -6.35 -6.49
CA ARG A 83 -4.95 -5.16 -7.34
C ARG A 83 -6.24 -4.39 -7.03
N PHE A 84 -6.11 -3.11 -6.69
CA PHE A 84 -7.25 -2.23 -6.37
C PHE A 84 -7.97 -1.68 -7.61
N ASP A 85 -7.37 -1.82 -8.79
CA ASP A 85 -7.88 -1.36 -10.08
C ASP A 85 -8.07 -2.53 -11.08
N GLU A 86 -8.31 -3.74 -10.56
CA GLU A 86 -8.72 -4.90 -11.35
C GLU A 86 -10.25 -5.02 -11.46
N SER A 87 -10.71 -5.63 -12.55
CA SER A 87 -12.11 -5.95 -12.81
C SER A 87 -12.73 -6.76 -11.68
N LEU A 88 -14.00 -6.46 -11.36
CA LEU A 88 -14.76 -7.24 -10.41
C LEU A 88 -15.07 -8.64 -10.95
N LYS A 89 -15.22 -8.83 -12.26
CA LYS A 89 -15.39 -10.18 -12.85
C LYS A 89 -14.21 -11.10 -12.52
N GLU A 90 -12.97 -10.74 -12.88
CA GLU A 90 -11.78 -11.54 -12.54
C GLU A 90 -11.61 -11.69 -11.03
N SER A 91 -11.90 -10.63 -10.26
CA SER A 91 -11.74 -10.64 -8.80
C SER A 91 -12.78 -11.52 -8.09
N ILE A 92 -14.02 -11.63 -8.60
CA ILE A 92 -15.02 -12.59 -8.11
C ILE A 92 -14.56 -14.02 -8.41
N GLN A 93 -14.12 -14.30 -9.64
CA GLN A 93 -13.63 -15.62 -10.03
C GLN A 93 -12.41 -16.05 -9.19
N THR A 94 -11.45 -15.14 -8.98
CA THR A 94 -10.19 -15.40 -8.26
C THR A 94 -10.38 -15.43 -6.74
N ASN A 95 -10.98 -14.38 -6.15
CA ASN A 95 -11.04 -14.25 -4.70
C ASN A 95 -12.26 -14.97 -4.11
N VAL A 96 -13.43 -14.86 -4.74
CA VAL A 96 -14.71 -15.29 -4.16
C VAL A 96 -15.02 -16.74 -4.52
N ARG A 97 -15.08 -17.09 -5.82
CA ARG A 97 -15.27 -18.46 -6.29
C ARG A 97 -14.08 -19.34 -5.93
N GLY A 98 -12.85 -18.87 -6.15
CA GLY A 98 -11.63 -19.59 -5.75
C GLY A 98 -11.57 -19.94 -4.26
N THR A 99 -12.03 -19.06 -3.36
CA THR A 99 -12.19 -19.38 -1.93
C THR A 99 -13.23 -20.47 -1.69
N GLN A 100 -14.33 -20.49 -2.46
CA GLN A 100 -15.33 -21.55 -2.39
C GLN A 100 -14.76 -22.91 -2.83
N GLU A 101 -13.93 -22.97 -3.87
CA GLU A 101 -13.26 -24.23 -4.28
C GLU A 101 -12.31 -24.74 -3.19
N MET A 102 -11.48 -23.86 -2.61
CA MET A 102 -10.58 -24.24 -1.53
C MET A 102 -11.33 -24.76 -0.29
N LEU A 103 -12.54 -24.27 -0.01
CA LEU A 103 -13.40 -24.79 1.05
C LEU A 103 -14.04 -26.14 0.69
N ARG A 104 -14.37 -26.39 -0.59
CA ARG A 104 -14.80 -27.73 -1.08
C ARG A 104 -13.66 -28.75 -1.00
N ILE A 105 -12.42 -28.33 -1.28
CA ILE A 105 -11.20 -29.15 -1.13
C ILE A 105 -10.97 -29.45 0.36
N ALA A 106 -11.09 -28.45 1.23
CA ALA A 106 -11.00 -28.59 2.68
C ALA A 106 -12.06 -29.56 3.26
N GLU A 107 -13.29 -29.51 2.75
CA GLU A 107 -14.38 -30.43 3.15
C GLU A 107 -14.09 -31.91 2.84
N ARG A 108 -13.13 -32.19 1.96
CA ARG A 108 -12.66 -33.56 1.64
C ARG A 108 -11.36 -33.97 2.32
N CYS A 109 -10.71 -33.07 3.07
CA CYS A 109 -9.44 -33.35 3.73
C CYS A 109 -9.66 -34.18 5.01
N ARG A 110 -9.27 -35.47 4.97
CA ARG A 110 -9.55 -36.49 6.01
C ARG A 110 -8.97 -36.20 7.40
N LYS A 111 -8.05 -35.23 7.49
CA LYS A 111 -7.24 -34.92 8.69
C LYS A 111 -7.24 -33.42 9.02
N LEU A 112 -8.18 -32.64 8.46
CA LEU A 112 -8.18 -31.18 8.60
C LEU A 112 -8.47 -30.73 10.05
N GLU A 113 -7.49 -30.06 10.64
CA GLU A 113 -7.57 -29.43 11.97
C GLU A 113 -8.05 -27.98 11.88
N ILE A 114 -7.66 -27.23 10.83
CA ILE A 114 -8.14 -25.85 10.60
C ILE A 114 -8.01 -25.38 9.14
N PHE A 115 -9.02 -24.64 8.68
CA PHE A 115 -8.96 -23.79 7.49
C PHE A 115 -8.83 -22.32 7.90
N THR A 116 -7.68 -21.72 7.63
CA THR A 116 -7.36 -20.33 7.97
C THR A 116 -7.42 -19.47 6.72
N TYR A 117 -8.39 -18.56 6.63
CA TYR A 117 -8.51 -17.61 5.54
C TYR A 117 -7.76 -16.31 5.85
N ILE A 118 -6.89 -15.86 4.95
CA ILE A 118 -6.26 -14.53 5.06
C ILE A 118 -7.10 -13.52 4.28
N SER A 119 -7.80 -12.67 5.01
CA SER A 119 -8.57 -11.55 4.49
C SER A 119 -7.74 -10.25 4.56
N THR A 120 -8.36 -9.14 4.91
CA THR A 120 -7.73 -7.85 5.28
C THR A 120 -8.69 -7.16 6.24
N ALA A 121 -8.21 -6.34 7.19
CA ALA A 121 -9.16 -5.66 8.09
C ALA A 121 -10.07 -4.69 7.33
N PHE A 122 -9.57 -4.12 6.22
CA PHE A 122 -10.36 -3.30 5.30
C PHE A 122 -11.51 -4.03 4.58
N SER A 123 -11.74 -5.33 4.79
CA SER A 123 -12.86 -6.06 4.17
C SER A 123 -14.21 -5.43 4.53
N HIS A 124 -14.35 -4.84 5.72
CA HIS A 124 -15.56 -4.12 6.15
C HIS A 124 -15.31 -2.62 6.38
N CYS A 125 -14.36 -2.02 5.64
CA CYS A 125 -13.99 -0.58 5.72
C CYS A 125 -15.13 0.42 5.47
N VAL A 126 -16.30 -0.06 5.03
CA VAL A 126 -17.55 0.71 4.93
C VAL A 126 -18.19 1.02 6.30
N LEU A 127 -17.74 0.33 7.36
CA LEU A 127 -18.13 0.57 8.75
C LEU A 127 -17.03 1.36 9.47
N GLY A 128 -17.39 2.27 10.38
CA GLY A 128 -16.41 2.99 11.20
C GLY A 128 -15.79 2.15 12.34
N VAL A 129 -16.48 1.07 12.75
CA VAL A 129 -16.02 0.13 13.80
C VAL A 129 -16.12 -1.30 13.27
N ILE A 130 -15.00 -2.04 13.30
CA ILE A 130 -14.85 -3.32 12.59
C ILE A 130 -14.42 -4.43 13.56
N GLU A 131 -15.41 -5.14 14.08
CA GLU A 131 -15.33 -6.11 15.16
C GLU A 131 -14.74 -7.47 14.72
N GLU A 132 -14.28 -8.25 15.70
CA GLU A 132 -13.75 -9.60 15.49
C GLU A 132 -14.90 -10.63 15.35
N LYS A 133 -15.87 -10.28 14.51
CA LYS A 133 -17.07 -11.04 14.18
C LYS A 133 -17.25 -11.19 12.67
N PHE A 134 -18.08 -12.13 12.24
CA PHE A 134 -18.57 -12.12 10.86
C PHE A 134 -19.57 -10.98 10.64
N TYR A 135 -19.61 -10.49 9.41
CA TYR A 135 -20.60 -9.52 8.93
C TYR A 135 -21.36 -10.14 7.76
N GLU A 136 -22.66 -9.89 7.67
CA GLU A 136 -23.46 -10.32 6.54
C GLU A 136 -23.27 -9.33 5.36
N PRO A 137 -22.97 -9.80 4.14
CA PRO A 137 -22.78 -8.93 2.99
C PRO A 137 -24.12 -8.42 2.45
N PRO A 138 -24.13 -7.31 1.67
CA PRO A 138 -25.35 -6.74 1.09
C PRO A 138 -25.97 -7.63 -0.01
N LEU A 139 -25.24 -8.64 -0.50
CA LEU A 139 -25.63 -9.52 -1.58
C LEU A 139 -25.01 -10.90 -1.38
N ASP A 140 -25.76 -11.95 -1.73
CA ASP A 140 -25.28 -13.34 -1.67
C ASP A 140 -24.11 -13.57 -2.65
N PRO A 141 -22.91 -13.94 -2.17
CA PRO A 141 -21.78 -14.28 -3.03
C PRO A 141 -22.10 -15.38 -4.06
N SER A 142 -22.99 -16.33 -3.72
CA SER A 142 -23.41 -17.40 -4.63
C SER A 142 -24.24 -16.91 -5.82
N VAL A 143 -24.85 -15.72 -5.72
CA VAL A 143 -25.51 -15.07 -6.86
C VAL A 143 -24.46 -14.38 -7.74
N LEU A 144 -23.54 -13.64 -7.14
CA LEU A 144 -22.47 -12.95 -7.87
C LEU A 144 -21.57 -13.90 -8.67
N ILE A 145 -21.19 -15.04 -8.09
CA ILE A 145 -20.47 -16.11 -8.80
C ILE A 145 -21.24 -16.51 -10.06
N LYS A 146 -22.52 -16.91 -9.92
CA LYS A 146 -23.37 -17.39 -11.03
C LYS A 146 -23.66 -16.34 -12.10
N VAL A 147 -23.58 -15.05 -11.80
CA VAL A 147 -23.70 -13.98 -12.80
C VAL A 147 -22.35 -13.77 -13.50
N SER A 148 -21.24 -13.78 -12.76
CA SER A 148 -19.87 -13.66 -13.33
C SER A 148 -19.44 -14.85 -14.21
N GLU A 149 -20.13 -16.00 -14.05
CA GLU A 149 -20.00 -17.22 -14.87
C GLU A 149 -20.94 -17.26 -16.08
N LYS A 150 -21.87 -16.31 -16.21
CA LYS A 150 -22.90 -16.27 -17.27
C LYS A 150 -22.83 -15.06 -18.18
N GLU A 151 -22.38 -13.92 -17.65
CA GLU A 151 -22.13 -12.72 -18.43
C GLU A 151 -20.73 -12.82 -19.00
N ASP A 152 -20.60 -13.13 -20.30
CA ASP A 152 -19.32 -13.25 -20.98
C ASP A 152 -18.64 -11.87 -21.15
N ASP A 153 -19.42 -10.81 -21.36
CA ASP A 153 -18.90 -9.46 -21.58
C ASP A 153 -18.48 -8.79 -20.26
N VAL A 154 -17.17 -8.58 -20.12
CA VAL A 154 -16.56 -7.94 -18.94
C VAL A 154 -17.09 -6.52 -18.77
N ASP A 155 -17.22 -5.72 -19.83
CA ASP A 155 -17.62 -4.32 -19.72
C ASP A 155 -19.10 -4.19 -19.32
N ASN A 156 -19.97 -5.11 -19.76
CA ASN A 156 -21.36 -5.20 -19.29
C ASN A 156 -21.44 -5.61 -17.81
N PHE A 157 -20.64 -6.60 -17.39
CA PHE A 157 -20.58 -7.03 -16.00
C PHE A 157 -20.10 -5.89 -15.08
N GLU A 158 -19.04 -5.17 -15.45
CA GLU A 158 -18.57 -4.01 -14.70
C GLU A 158 -19.59 -2.85 -14.70
N LEU A 159 -20.37 -2.67 -15.79
CA LEU A 159 -21.45 -1.67 -15.83
C LEU A 159 -22.57 -2.00 -14.84
N LEU A 160 -23.01 -3.26 -14.79
CA LEU A 160 -23.97 -3.76 -13.80
C LEU A 160 -23.44 -3.60 -12.37
N CYS A 161 -22.16 -3.93 -12.15
CA CYS A 161 -21.58 -4.02 -10.82
C CYS A 161 -21.17 -2.69 -10.19
N LYS A 162 -21.08 -1.58 -10.94
CA LYS A 162 -20.78 -0.24 -10.40
C LYS A 162 -21.67 0.19 -9.24
N LYS A 163 -22.92 -0.30 -9.15
CA LYS A 163 -23.82 -0.06 -8.01
C LYS A 163 -23.80 -1.17 -6.94
N ILE A 164 -23.28 -2.34 -7.27
CA ILE A 164 -23.21 -3.49 -6.36
C ILE A 164 -21.99 -3.38 -5.43
N ILE A 165 -20.91 -2.79 -5.94
CA ILE A 165 -19.69 -2.53 -5.16
C ILE A 165 -19.86 -1.40 -4.14
N GLU A 166 -20.75 -0.43 -4.37
CA GLU A 166 -21.01 0.64 -3.40
C GLU A 166 -21.60 0.08 -2.09
N PRO A 167 -21.17 0.53 -0.89
CA PRO A 167 -20.27 1.66 -0.63
C PRO A 167 -18.76 1.30 -0.49
N TRP A 168 -18.29 0.12 -0.94
CA TRP A 168 -16.86 -0.24 -0.87
C TRP A 168 -16.00 0.63 -1.80
N PRO A 169 -14.76 0.96 -1.38
CA PRO A 169 -13.88 1.87 -2.13
C PRO A 169 -13.16 1.21 -3.32
N ASN A 170 -13.03 -0.11 -3.34
CA ASN A 170 -12.35 -0.86 -4.41
C ASN A 170 -12.77 -2.34 -4.44
N THR A 171 -12.44 -2.99 -5.55
CA THR A 171 -12.72 -4.40 -5.87
C THR A 171 -12.17 -5.36 -4.81
N TYR A 172 -10.97 -5.10 -4.31
CA TYR A 172 -10.29 -5.95 -3.34
C TYR A 172 -11.05 -6.05 -2.01
N ALA A 173 -11.35 -4.92 -1.38
CA ALA A 173 -12.06 -4.87 -0.10
C ALA A 173 -13.45 -5.52 -0.19
N PHE A 174 -14.18 -5.27 -1.28
CA PHE A 174 -15.48 -5.88 -1.54
C PHE A 174 -15.38 -7.41 -1.73
N THR A 175 -14.48 -7.89 -2.59
CA THR A 175 -14.32 -9.35 -2.78
C THR A 175 -13.81 -10.07 -1.54
N LYS A 176 -13.03 -9.41 -0.67
CA LYS A 176 -12.68 -9.94 0.65
C LYS A 176 -13.90 -10.06 1.57
N SER A 177 -14.81 -9.07 1.60
CA SER A 177 -16.05 -9.17 2.39
C SER A 177 -16.94 -10.34 1.94
N LEU A 178 -17.11 -10.51 0.63
CA LEU A 178 -17.84 -11.65 0.03
C LEU A 178 -17.18 -13.01 0.34
N SER A 179 -15.84 -13.06 0.37
CA SER A 179 -15.10 -14.28 0.69
C SER A 179 -15.25 -14.69 2.16
N GLU A 180 -15.31 -13.72 3.09
CA GLU A 180 -15.58 -13.98 4.51
C GLU A 180 -16.98 -14.59 4.73
N GLU A 181 -17.99 -14.17 3.97
CA GLU A 181 -19.32 -14.81 4.00
C GLU A 181 -19.28 -16.26 3.52
N ILE A 182 -18.50 -16.56 2.48
CA ILE A 182 -18.34 -17.95 2.03
C ILE A 182 -17.66 -18.78 3.12
N VAL A 183 -16.61 -18.27 3.77
CA VAL A 183 -15.98 -18.93 4.93
C VAL A 183 -16.97 -19.11 6.08
N ARG A 184 -17.83 -18.11 6.38
CA ARG A 184 -18.87 -18.19 7.42
C ARG A 184 -19.80 -19.39 7.21
N ARG A 185 -20.23 -19.62 5.97
CA ARG A 185 -21.15 -20.72 5.62
C ARG A 185 -20.57 -22.11 5.83
N TYR A 186 -19.25 -22.24 5.89
CA TYR A 186 -18.56 -23.50 6.21
C TYR A 186 -18.26 -23.66 7.71
N LYS A 187 -18.54 -22.67 8.58
CA LYS A 187 -18.34 -22.76 10.05
C LYS A 187 -19.08 -23.92 10.71
N SER A 188 -20.19 -24.39 10.12
CA SER A 188 -20.96 -25.55 10.59
C SER A 188 -20.43 -26.90 10.09
N LYS A 189 -19.48 -26.89 9.15
CA LYS A 189 -18.88 -28.08 8.53
C LYS A 189 -17.41 -28.27 8.90
N LEU A 190 -16.67 -27.17 9.02
CA LEU A 190 -15.21 -27.15 9.14
C LEU A 190 -14.76 -26.23 10.28
N PRO A 191 -13.65 -26.57 10.96
CA PRO A 191 -12.95 -25.63 11.83
C PRO A 191 -12.37 -24.49 10.97
N VAL A 192 -13.01 -23.32 10.99
CA VAL A 192 -12.58 -22.12 10.25
C VAL A 192 -12.06 -21.01 11.16
N ALA A 193 -11.10 -20.25 10.65
CA ALA A 193 -10.67 -18.97 11.19
C ALA A 193 -10.45 -17.94 10.07
N ILE A 194 -10.70 -16.66 10.35
CA ILE A 194 -10.32 -15.55 9.46
C ILE A 194 -9.26 -14.70 10.17
N ILE A 195 -8.13 -14.50 9.49
CA ILE A 195 -7.13 -13.51 9.86
C ILE A 195 -7.33 -12.28 8.98
N ARG A 196 -7.58 -11.13 9.58
CA ARG A 196 -7.72 -9.81 8.95
C ARG A 196 -6.48 -8.95 9.26
N PRO A 197 -5.38 -9.07 8.50
CA PRO A 197 -4.22 -8.20 8.71
C PRO A 197 -4.52 -6.72 8.40
N SER A 198 -3.99 -5.83 9.26
CA SER A 198 -3.97 -4.34 9.27
C SER A 198 -4.73 -3.69 10.45
N ILE A 199 -4.09 -2.79 11.22
CA ILE A 199 -4.60 -1.56 11.94
C ILE A 199 -6.15 -1.58 12.16
N THR A 200 -6.89 -1.72 13.32
CA THR A 200 -6.79 -1.39 14.80
C THR A 200 -7.57 -2.34 15.87
N ASN A 201 -8.01 -1.99 17.14
CA ASN A 201 -8.34 -2.89 18.35
C ASN A 201 -9.74 -2.87 19.19
N ASN A 202 -10.10 -4.09 19.73
CA ASN A 202 -11.05 -4.74 20.72
C ASN A 202 -12.63 -4.96 20.64
N ARG A 203 -13.16 -6.17 20.27
CA ARG A 203 -14.40 -6.91 20.78
C ARG A 203 -15.04 -8.11 19.95
N ASP A 204 -15.75 -8.99 20.70
CA ASP A 204 -16.91 -9.94 20.50
C ASP A 204 -16.91 -11.12 19.47
N GLU A 205 -17.97 -11.96 19.42
CA GLU A 205 -17.93 -13.47 19.46
C GLU A 205 -17.75 -14.36 18.17
N ASP A 206 -16.67 -14.25 17.37
CA ASP A 206 -16.31 -15.30 16.36
C ASP A 206 -14.82 -15.68 16.27
N ASN A 207 -14.46 -16.73 15.53
CA ASN A 207 -13.06 -17.07 15.16
C ASN A 207 -12.49 -16.12 14.08
N VAL A 208 -12.57 -14.81 14.34
CA VAL A 208 -12.00 -13.75 13.51
C VAL A 208 -10.96 -13.00 14.34
N PHE A 209 -9.83 -12.65 13.72
CA PHE A 209 -8.70 -12.02 14.37
C PHE A 209 -8.23 -10.86 13.50
N ASN A 210 -8.27 -9.60 13.96
CA ASN A 210 -7.57 -8.53 13.25
C ASN A 210 -6.12 -8.42 13.80
N CYS A 211 -5.11 -8.26 12.94
CA CYS A 211 -3.69 -8.16 13.34
C CYS A 211 -3.15 -6.75 13.07
N THR A 212 -3.00 -5.92 14.12
CA THR A 212 -3.15 -4.45 14.00
C THR A 212 -2.37 -3.60 15.02
N THR A 213 -2.36 -2.27 14.83
CA THR A 213 -1.59 -1.28 15.65
C THR A 213 -2.41 -0.18 16.35
N ASP A 214 -3.68 -0.37 16.77
CA ASP A 214 -4.34 0.64 17.67
C ASP A 214 -3.59 0.79 18.99
N ASP A 215 -3.01 -0.32 19.43
CA ASP A 215 -2.18 -0.45 20.62
C ASP A 215 -0.88 0.37 20.55
N ASN A 216 -0.55 0.90 19.36
CA ASN A 216 0.64 1.69 19.07
C ASN A 216 0.44 2.47 17.75
N PRO A 217 -0.42 3.51 17.73
CA PRO A 217 -0.78 4.22 16.50
C PRO A 217 0.30 5.25 16.13
N VAL A 218 0.34 5.65 14.85
CA VAL A 218 1.20 6.74 14.37
C VAL A 218 0.39 7.66 13.46
N SER A 219 0.48 8.97 13.68
CA SER A 219 -0.23 9.96 12.84
C SER A 219 0.53 10.29 11.57
N TRP A 220 -0.18 10.84 10.59
CA TRP A 220 0.42 11.47 9.41
C TRP A 220 1.41 12.61 9.75
N ARG A 221 1.27 13.25 10.92
CA ARG A 221 2.15 14.34 11.37
C ARG A 221 3.48 13.81 11.93
N GLU A 222 3.45 12.79 12.77
CA GLU A 222 4.67 12.14 13.28
C GLU A 222 5.41 11.47 12.13
N THR A 223 4.67 10.78 11.24
CA THR A 223 5.19 10.27 9.97
C THR A 223 5.86 11.40 9.17
N GLN A 224 5.19 12.54 8.95
CA GLN A 224 5.79 13.68 8.24
C GLN A 224 7.08 14.18 8.90
N HIS A 225 7.11 14.36 10.23
CA HIS A 225 8.32 14.82 10.94
C HIS A 225 9.51 13.86 10.76
N GLN A 226 9.28 12.54 10.84
CA GLN A 226 10.31 11.53 10.57
C GLN A 226 10.70 11.49 9.08
N LEU A 227 9.73 11.64 8.16
CA LEU A 227 10.01 11.70 6.72
C LEU A 227 10.88 12.91 6.36
N GLU A 228 10.67 14.04 7.03
CA GLU A 228 11.47 15.23 6.86
C GLU A 228 12.90 15.09 7.41
N ALA A 229 13.11 14.26 8.44
CA ALA A 229 14.44 14.02 9.01
C ALA A 229 15.36 13.17 8.10
N TRP A 230 14.82 12.31 7.21
CA TRP A 230 15.65 11.51 6.30
C TRP A 230 15.88 12.15 4.92
N LYS A 231 15.05 13.09 4.46
CA LYS A 231 15.10 13.63 3.08
C LYS A 231 16.50 14.12 2.67
N ASP A 232 17.23 14.73 3.62
CA ASP A 232 18.58 15.26 3.45
C ASP A 232 19.70 14.24 3.75
N ARG A 233 19.36 13.09 4.36
CA ARG A 233 20.27 11.98 4.70
C ARG A 233 20.28 10.88 3.64
N ILE A 234 19.14 10.56 3.02
CA ILE A 234 18.95 9.44 2.08
C ILE A 234 18.28 9.89 0.76
N PRO A 235 18.86 10.85 0.01
CA PRO A 235 18.31 11.27 -1.28
C PRO A 235 18.55 10.24 -2.39
N PHE A 236 17.56 10.06 -3.26
CA PHE A 236 17.54 9.00 -4.30
C PHE A 236 18.21 9.46 -5.59
N ASP A 237 19.02 8.59 -6.23
CA ASP A 237 19.81 8.92 -7.43
C ASP A 237 18.94 9.36 -8.61
N LYS A 238 17.75 8.75 -8.72
CA LYS A 238 16.75 8.98 -9.77
C LYS A 238 15.76 10.11 -9.44
N SER A 239 15.90 10.79 -8.29
CA SER A 239 15.05 11.96 -8.00
C SER A 239 15.27 13.06 -9.04
N LEU A 240 14.22 13.79 -9.41
CA LEU A 240 14.29 14.92 -10.34
C LEU A 240 14.56 16.25 -9.62
N TRP A 241 14.07 16.39 -8.38
CA TRP A 241 14.14 17.62 -7.58
C TRP A 241 14.44 17.29 -6.10
N ILE A 242 14.23 18.24 -5.19
CA ILE A 242 14.16 17.92 -3.75
C ILE A 242 12.86 17.18 -3.42
N THR A 243 12.87 16.36 -2.37
CA THR A 243 11.67 15.72 -1.83
C THR A 243 10.91 16.70 -0.96
N THR A 244 9.64 16.95 -1.27
CA THR A 244 8.70 17.69 -0.43
C THR A 244 7.53 16.79 -0.05
N TYR A 245 7.16 16.73 1.23
CA TYR A 245 6.02 15.98 1.72
C TYR A 245 5.11 16.93 2.51
N ASN A 246 3.97 17.28 1.94
CA ASN A 246 3.01 18.21 2.52
C ASN A 246 1.66 17.53 2.62
N THR A 247 1.11 17.47 3.83
CA THR A 247 -0.24 16.95 4.09
C THR A 247 -1.22 18.10 4.35
N THR A 248 -2.50 17.92 4.00
CA THR A 248 -3.55 18.89 4.31
C THR A 248 -4.90 18.20 4.43
N ARG A 249 -5.74 18.68 5.34
CA ARG A 249 -7.12 18.19 5.56
C ARG A 249 -8.12 18.74 4.54
N PHE A 250 -7.74 19.76 3.76
CA PHE A 250 -8.64 20.46 2.84
C PHE A 250 -8.37 20.07 1.39
N LYS A 251 -9.34 19.40 0.74
CA LYS A 251 -9.21 18.98 -0.67
C LYS A 251 -8.87 20.14 -1.61
N LEU A 252 -9.54 21.30 -1.47
CA LEU A 252 -9.26 22.47 -2.32
C LEU A 252 -7.80 22.93 -2.21
N VAL A 253 -7.22 22.89 -1.00
CA VAL A 253 -5.81 23.23 -0.79
C VAL A 253 -4.91 22.17 -1.44
N ALA A 254 -5.23 20.87 -1.31
CA ALA A 254 -4.46 19.81 -1.98
C ALA A 254 -4.51 19.93 -3.51
N ASP A 255 -5.67 20.24 -4.08
CA ASP A 255 -5.84 20.44 -5.52
C ASP A 255 -5.00 21.64 -6.02
N ILE A 256 -5.08 22.78 -5.32
CA ILE A 256 -4.28 23.98 -5.63
C ILE A 256 -2.78 23.68 -5.52
N LEU A 257 -2.33 23.08 -4.41
CA LEU A 257 -0.92 22.72 -4.20
C LEU A 257 -0.41 21.73 -5.27
N SER A 258 -1.26 20.85 -5.80
CA SER A 258 -0.88 19.93 -6.88
C SER A 258 -0.52 20.65 -8.19
N ILE A 259 -1.09 21.84 -8.45
CA ILE A 259 -0.70 22.67 -9.60
C ILE A 259 0.77 23.11 -9.45
N PHE A 260 1.14 23.58 -8.26
CA PHE A 260 2.48 24.10 -7.97
C PHE A 260 3.55 23.01 -7.76
N TYR A 261 3.21 21.87 -7.15
CA TYR A 261 4.18 20.80 -6.89
C TYR A 261 4.25 19.74 -7.99
N HIS A 262 3.17 19.50 -8.75
CA HIS A 262 3.15 18.46 -9.79
C HIS A 262 3.06 19.07 -11.20
N VAL A 263 2.04 19.88 -11.49
CA VAL A 263 1.72 20.30 -12.87
C VAL A 263 2.77 21.26 -13.45
N LEU A 264 3.06 22.37 -12.76
CA LEU A 264 4.02 23.37 -13.24
C LEU A 264 5.46 22.80 -13.34
N PRO A 265 5.99 22.06 -12.35
CA PRO A 265 7.29 21.39 -12.48
C PRO A 265 7.32 20.35 -13.60
N ALA A 266 6.24 19.59 -13.81
CA ALA A 266 6.15 18.64 -14.92
C ALA A 266 6.25 19.33 -16.28
N LEU A 267 5.50 20.42 -16.50
CA LEU A 267 5.55 21.19 -17.74
C LEU A 267 6.93 21.81 -17.97
N PHE A 268 7.58 22.33 -16.92
CA PHE A 268 8.93 22.87 -16.97
C PHE A 268 9.97 21.80 -17.37
N PHE A 269 10.00 20.65 -16.68
CA PHE A 269 10.95 19.59 -16.99
C PHE A 269 10.66 18.92 -18.34
N ASP A 270 9.39 18.68 -18.71
CA ASP A 270 9.04 18.15 -20.03
C ASP A 270 9.33 19.16 -21.16
N GLY A 271 9.32 20.46 -20.88
CA GLY A 271 9.83 21.51 -21.77
C GLY A 271 11.34 21.40 -21.99
N ILE A 272 12.12 21.30 -20.92
CA ILE A 272 13.59 21.09 -21.00
C ILE A 272 13.94 19.79 -21.74
N LEU A 273 13.19 18.71 -21.51
CA LEU A 273 13.37 17.45 -22.24
C LEU A 273 13.14 17.64 -23.74
N LYS A 274 12.02 18.27 -24.14
CA LYS A 274 11.73 18.59 -25.56
C LYS A 274 12.82 19.44 -26.21
N LEU A 275 13.30 20.49 -25.54
CA LEU A 275 14.39 21.36 -26.03
C LEU A 275 15.72 20.61 -26.21
N ARG A 276 15.90 19.46 -25.53
CA ARG A 276 17.05 18.55 -25.68
C ARG A 276 16.78 17.40 -26.65
N GLY A 277 15.70 17.44 -27.42
CA GLY A 277 15.27 16.36 -28.32
C GLY A 277 14.77 15.09 -27.60
N GLN A 278 14.56 15.15 -26.28
CA GLN A 278 14.17 14.01 -25.45
C GLN A 278 12.64 13.93 -25.32
N LYS A 279 12.11 12.72 -25.23
CA LYS A 279 10.66 12.50 -25.07
C LYS A 279 10.20 12.99 -23.68
N PRO A 280 9.09 13.74 -23.57
CA PRO A 280 8.53 14.15 -22.28
C PRO A 280 8.01 12.95 -21.49
N GLN A 281 8.21 12.97 -20.17
CA GLN A 281 7.94 11.85 -19.26
C GLN A 281 7.41 12.27 -17.89
N VAL A 282 7.68 13.50 -17.42
CA VAL A 282 7.39 13.92 -16.04
C VAL A 282 5.89 14.10 -15.83
N LEU A 283 5.15 14.66 -16.79
CA LEU A 283 3.69 14.71 -16.74
C LEU A 283 3.06 13.31 -16.79
N LYS A 284 3.70 12.36 -17.50
CA LYS A 284 3.27 10.95 -17.54
C LYS A 284 3.51 10.24 -16.19
N LEU A 285 4.56 10.61 -15.46
CA LEU A 285 4.82 10.14 -14.11
C LEU A 285 3.76 10.65 -13.13
N TYR A 286 3.50 11.96 -13.08
CA TYR A 286 2.50 12.52 -12.16
C TYR A 286 1.08 12.03 -12.43
N ARG A 287 0.69 11.76 -13.69
CA ARG A 287 -0.59 11.09 -13.99
C ARG A 287 -0.74 9.73 -13.28
N LYS A 288 0.35 8.95 -13.15
CA LYS A 288 0.34 7.71 -12.36
C LYS A 288 0.21 7.98 -10.86
N VAL A 289 0.94 8.97 -10.34
CA VAL A 289 0.86 9.39 -8.93
C VAL A 289 -0.58 9.80 -8.57
N HIS A 290 -1.24 10.58 -9.43
CA HIS A 290 -2.64 10.98 -9.22
C HIS A 290 -3.63 9.81 -9.32
N ARG A 291 -3.48 8.86 -10.26
CA ARG A 291 -4.31 7.63 -10.29
C ARG A 291 -4.15 6.83 -8.99
N PHE A 292 -2.92 6.61 -8.54
CA PHE A 292 -2.65 5.85 -7.31
C PHE A 292 -3.16 6.57 -6.05
N SER A 293 -2.96 7.89 -5.96
CA SER A 293 -3.49 8.73 -4.88
C SER A 293 -5.02 8.73 -4.85
N ALA A 294 -5.70 8.77 -6.00
CA ALA A 294 -7.16 8.70 -6.06
C ALA A 294 -7.71 7.36 -5.55
N VAL A 295 -7.03 6.25 -5.85
CA VAL A 295 -7.37 4.90 -5.35
C VAL A 295 -7.10 4.76 -3.85
N LEU A 296 -5.99 5.29 -3.33
CA LEU A 296 -5.68 5.24 -1.90
C LEU A 296 -6.48 6.25 -1.06
N ARG A 297 -7.08 7.28 -1.68
CA ARG A 297 -7.74 8.42 -1.00
C ARG A 297 -8.72 8.01 0.10
N PHE A 298 -9.46 6.91 -0.07
CA PHE A 298 -10.39 6.43 0.95
C PHE A 298 -9.65 5.94 2.21
N PHE A 299 -8.56 5.20 2.03
CA PHE A 299 -7.73 4.64 3.12
C PHE A 299 -6.82 5.67 3.78
N THR A 300 -6.50 6.77 3.11
CA THR A 300 -5.66 7.85 3.67
C THR A 300 -6.45 8.94 4.38
N ASN A 301 -7.76 9.05 4.12
CA ASN A 301 -8.59 10.18 4.58
C ASN A 301 -9.69 9.79 5.58
N ASN A 302 -9.89 8.51 5.86
CA ASN A 302 -10.78 8.03 6.91
C ASN A 302 -9.96 7.38 8.04
N GLU A 303 -10.54 7.38 9.23
CA GLU A 303 -10.01 6.73 10.43
C GLU A 303 -11.02 5.65 10.88
N TRP A 304 -10.54 4.58 11.50
CA TRP A 304 -11.32 3.39 11.83
C TRP A 304 -10.94 2.84 13.19
N CYS A 305 -11.91 2.21 13.88
CA CYS A 305 -11.65 1.37 15.04
C CYS A 305 -11.96 -0.10 14.72
N PHE A 306 -10.98 -0.83 14.18
CA PHE A 306 -11.06 -2.30 14.00
C PHE A 306 -10.79 -2.99 15.35
N ARG A 307 -10.77 -4.32 15.45
CA ARG A 307 -10.71 -5.01 16.76
C ARG A 307 -9.65 -6.15 16.94
N THR A 308 -8.90 -6.29 18.06
CA THR A 308 -7.85 -7.34 18.28
C THR A 308 -7.86 -8.06 19.64
N GLY A 309 -8.96 -8.02 20.37
CA GLY A 309 -9.10 -8.69 21.67
C GLY A 309 -8.84 -10.20 21.61
N ARG A 310 -8.89 -10.84 20.43
CA ARG A 310 -8.36 -12.20 20.23
C ARG A 310 -6.89 -12.25 19.90
N MET A 311 -6.41 -11.46 18.93
CA MET A 311 -4.98 -11.50 18.57
C MET A 311 -4.08 -11.18 19.76
N ARG A 312 -4.49 -10.24 20.62
CA ARG A 312 -3.81 -9.97 21.91
C ARG A 312 -3.74 -11.23 22.78
N ARG A 313 -4.86 -11.93 23.01
CA ARG A 313 -4.88 -13.20 23.75
C ARG A 313 -4.07 -14.33 23.12
N VAL A 314 -3.93 -14.36 21.79
CA VAL A 314 -3.06 -15.33 21.10
C VAL A 314 -1.58 -15.03 21.37
N LEU A 315 -1.19 -13.75 21.43
CA LEU A 315 0.16 -13.34 21.83
C LEU A 315 0.42 -13.63 23.32
N ASP A 316 -0.52 -13.24 24.19
CA ASP A 316 -0.40 -13.40 25.65
C ASP A 316 -0.38 -14.87 26.09
N ALA A 317 -0.95 -15.79 25.29
CA ALA A 317 -0.93 -17.23 25.50
C ALA A 317 0.21 -17.97 24.78
N MET A 318 1.00 -17.28 23.96
CA MET A 318 2.16 -17.85 23.27
C MET A 318 3.33 -18.03 24.25
N ALA A 319 4.03 -19.16 24.19
CA ALA A 319 5.22 -19.39 25.01
C ALA A 319 6.28 -18.31 24.74
N SER A 320 7.02 -17.89 25.77
CA SER A 320 8.12 -16.93 25.69
C SER A 320 9.14 -17.28 24.60
N GLU A 321 9.40 -18.59 24.46
CA GLU A 321 10.32 -19.20 23.52
C GLU A 321 9.81 -19.19 22.07
N ASP A 322 8.51 -19.04 21.86
CA ASP A 322 7.89 -18.86 20.54
C ASP A 322 7.70 -17.37 20.18
N GLN A 323 7.44 -16.49 21.16
CA GLN A 323 7.26 -15.04 20.95
C GLN A 323 8.47 -14.38 20.25
N GLN A 324 9.69 -14.86 20.51
CA GLN A 324 10.91 -14.42 19.82
C GLN A 324 10.96 -14.81 18.32
N PHE A 325 10.30 -15.90 17.93
CA PHE A 325 10.22 -16.36 16.53
C PHE A 325 9.01 -15.76 15.79
N PHE A 326 7.96 -15.39 16.54
CA PHE A 326 6.74 -14.77 16.02
C PHE A 326 6.49 -13.39 16.68
N PRO A 327 7.33 -12.37 16.42
CA PRO A 327 7.22 -11.03 17.00
C PRO A 327 6.05 -10.23 16.40
N CYS A 328 4.84 -10.68 16.70
CA CYS A 328 3.59 -10.20 16.12
C CYS A 328 2.85 -9.16 16.99
N ASP A 329 3.48 -8.64 18.05
CA ASP A 329 2.94 -7.54 18.84
C ASP A 329 3.27 -6.17 18.24
N ALA A 330 2.23 -5.44 17.83
CA ALA A 330 2.36 -4.07 17.38
C ALA A 330 2.96 -3.09 18.40
N LYS A 331 2.84 -3.36 19.71
CA LYS A 331 3.48 -2.53 20.76
C LYS A 331 5.00 -2.56 20.72
N ALA A 332 5.60 -3.58 20.11
CA ALA A 332 7.05 -3.66 19.91
C ALA A 332 7.55 -2.77 18.74
N ILE A 333 6.65 -2.20 17.93
CA ILE A 333 7.03 -1.36 16.78
C ILE A 333 7.57 -0.01 17.26
N GLN A 334 8.89 0.16 17.22
CA GLN A 334 9.54 1.46 17.37
C GLN A 334 9.41 2.23 16.06
N TRP A 335 8.47 3.18 15.97
CA TRP A 335 8.13 3.85 14.72
C TRP A 335 9.30 4.58 14.04
N ASP A 336 10.16 5.28 14.79
CA ASP A 336 11.37 5.92 14.24
C ASP A 336 12.30 4.90 13.56
N TYR A 337 12.54 3.76 14.22
CA TYR A 337 13.36 2.67 13.68
C TYR A 337 12.70 2.03 12.45
N PHE A 338 11.39 1.80 12.50
CA PHE A 338 10.62 1.22 11.40
C PHE A 338 10.65 2.11 10.16
N LEU A 339 10.43 3.42 10.29
CA LEU A 339 10.39 4.35 9.15
C LEU A 339 11.79 4.67 8.59
N ASP A 340 12.83 4.73 9.43
CA ASP A 340 14.24 4.80 8.97
C ASP A 340 14.66 3.52 8.19
N HIS A 341 14.22 2.34 8.62
CA HIS A 341 14.45 1.09 7.87
C HIS A 341 13.55 0.93 6.63
N GLN A 342 12.31 1.43 6.68
CA GLN A 342 11.42 1.46 5.52
C GLN A 342 12.05 2.26 4.38
N ILE A 343 12.61 3.45 4.64
CA ILE A 343 13.22 4.25 3.58
C ILE A 343 14.54 3.67 3.05
N LYS A 344 15.36 3.05 3.92
CA LYS A 344 16.53 2.26 3.51
C LYS A 344 16.11 1.13 2.55
N GLY A 345 15.05 0.40 2.89
CA GLY A 345 14.48 -0.66 2.06
C GLY A 345 13.87 -0.15 0.75
N LEU A 346 13.17 0.99 0.78
CA LEU A 346 12.62 1.66 -0.40
C LEU A 346 13.71 2.02 -1.41
N ARG A 347 14.86 2.50 -0.92
CA ARG A 347 16.06 2.79 -1.72
C ARG A 347 16.60 1.53 -2.39
N GLN A 348 16.93 0.52 -1.59
CA GLN A 348 17.68 -0.64 -2.04
C GLN A 348 16.83 -1.59 -2.90
N TYR A 349 15.63 -1.94 -2.45
CA TYR A 349 14.83 -3.01 -3.06
C TYR A 349 13.81 -2.48 -4.09
N LEU A 350 13.00 -1.47 -3.73
CA LEU A 350 11.96 -0.97 -4.64
C LEU A 350 12.54 -0.07 -5.74
N MET A 351 13.30 0.96 -5.37
CA MET A 351 13.86 1.92 -6.33
C MET A 351 15.12 1.42 -7.03
N ARG A 352 15.70 0.32 -6.56
CA ARG A 352 16.94 -0.31 -7.07
C ARG A 352 18.04 0.75 -7.24
N ASP A 353 18.37 1.39 -6.13
CA ASP A 353 19.32 2.49 -6.03
C ASP A 353 20.41 2.15 -5.00
N PRO A 354 21.56 1.59 -5.42
CA PRO A 354 22.59 1.07 -4.52
C PRO A 354 23.15 2.12 -3.54
N TRP A 355 23.67 1.67 -2.40
CA TRP A 355 24.30 2.56 -1.42
C TRP A 355 25.54 3.29 -1.96
N SER A 356 26.23 2.72 -2.94
CA SER A 356 27.35 3.38 -3.65
C SER A 356 26.94 4.64 -4.42
N THR A 357 25.66 4.85 -4.75
CA THR A 357 25.18 6.09 -5.37
C THR A 357 24.88 7.21 -4.37
N LEU A 358 24.90 6.92 -3.05
CA LEU A 358 24.42 7.83 -2.02
C LEU A 358 25.20 9.16 -2.00
N GLU A 359 26.53 9.12 -2.06
CA GLU A 359 27.37 10.33 -2.01
C GLU A 359 27.11 11.26 -3.21
N LYS A 360 27.05 10.69 -4.43
CA LYS A 360 26.65 11.38 -5.67
C LYS A 360 25.22 11.95 -5.58
N SER A 361 24.34 11.29 -4.84
CA SER A 361 22.96 11.71 -4.63
C SER A 361 22.89 12.86 -3.61
N LEU A 362 23.64 12.79 -2.51
CA LEU A 362 23.80 13.86 -1.52
C LEU A 362 24.37 15.14 -2.15
N LYS A 363 25.42 15.03 -2.99
CA LYS A 363 26.00 16.18 -3.70
C LYS A 363 24.98 16.89 -4.60
N ARG A 364 24.21 16.13 -5.40
CA ARG A 364 23.12 16.70 -6.23
C ARG A 364 21.93 17.20 -5.43
N HIS A 365 21.60 16.56 -4.31
CA HIS A 365 20.53 16.99 -3.41
C HIS A 365 20.85 18.34 -2.81
N ARG A 366 22.04 18.53 -2.23
CA ARG A 366 22.51 19.84 -1.72
C ARG A 366 22.43 20.94 -2.79
N MET A 367 22.89 20.64 -4.01
CA MET A 367 22.79 21.58 -5.14
C MET A 367 21.32 21.93 -5.48
N ARG A 368 20.42 20.96 -5.53
CA ARG A 368 18.99 21.17 -5.76
C ARG A 368 18.30 21.93 -4.63
N THR A 369 18.68 21.68 -3.38
CA THR A 369 18.19 22.43 -2.21
C THR A 369 18.61 23.89 -2.29
N PHE A 370 19.87 24.17 -2.66
CA PHE A 370 20.32 25.53 -2.94
C PHE A 370 19.54 26.18 -4.10
N MET A 371 19.42 25.51 -5.26
CA MET A 371 18.63 25.99 -6.39
C MET A 371 17.16 26.25 -6.03
N HIS A 372 16.56 25.41 -5.18
CA HIS A 372 15.19 25.59 -4.71
C HIS A 372 15.06 26.82 -3.81
N TRP A 373 15.94 27.02 -2.84
CA TRP A 373 15.91 28.21 -2.00
C TRP A 373 16.18 29.50 -2.78
N CYS A 374 17.08 29.48 -3.77
CA CYS A 374 17.27 30.61 -4.68
C CYS A 374 16.01 30.90 -5.52
N PHE A 375 15.36 29.89 -6.08
CA PHE A 375 14.10 30.04 -6.82
C PHE A 375 12.98 30.60 -5.93
N ILE A 376 12.83 30.06 -4.72
CA ILE A 376 11.85 30.52 -3.72
C ILE A 376 12.13 31.96 -3.27
N GLY A 377 13.40 32.34 -3.07
CA GLY A 377 13.81 33.70 -2.74
C GLY A 377 13.50 34.71 -3.86
N VAL A 378 13.76 34.34 -5.12
CA VAL A 378 13.37 35.16 -6.29
C VAL A 378 11.85 35.29 -6.40
N LEU A 379 11.11 34.19 -6.20
CA LEU A 379 9.64 34.17 -6.24
C LEU A 379 9.03 35.08 -5.17
N TYR A 380 9.45 34.95 -3.91
CA TYR A 380 8.92 35.79 -2.82
C TYR A 380 9.37 37.25 -2.94
N THR A 381 10.59 37.53 -3.40
CA THR A 381 11.03 38.91 -3.72
C THR A 381 10.16 39.53 -4.82
N GLY A 382 9.83 38.76 -5.86
CA GLY A 382 8.93 39.20 -6.93
C GLY A 382 7.50 39.46 -6.45
N ILE A 383 6.96 38.58 -5.61
CA ILE A 383 5.64 38.78 -4.98
C ILE A 383 5.64 40.03 -4.09
N LEU A 384 6.67 40.19 -3.24
CA LEU A 384 6.82 41.37 -2.38
C LEU A 384 6.89 42.66 -3.19
N TYR A 385 7.67 42.69 -4.28
CA TYR A 385 7.75 43.84 -5.19
C TYR A 385 6.39 44.19 -5.80
N VAL A 386 5.61 43.20 -6.25
CA VAL A 386 4.26 43.42 -6.78
C VAL A 386 3.30 43.93 -5.70
N VAL A 387 3.32 43.34 -4.50
CA VAL A 387 2.50 43.79 -3.36
C VAL A 387 2.85 45.22 -2.96
N VAL A 388 4.13 45.57 -2.88
CA VAL A 388 4.60 46.93 -2.59
C VAL A 388 4.17 47.92 -3.68
N LYS A 389 4.30 47.56 -4.97
CA LYS A 389 3.84 48.44 -6.07
C LYS A 389 2.34 48.64 -6.07
N ILE A 390 1.54 47.63 -5.72
CA ILE A 390 0.09 47.76 -5.55
C ILE A 390 -0.23 48.64 -4.34
N ALA A 391 0.37 48.38 -3.18
CA ALA A 391 0.13 49.14 -1.96
C ALA A 391 0.46 50.64 -2.15
N HIS A 392 1.56 50.96 -2.82
CA HIS A 392 1.92 52.33 -3.21
C HIS A 392 0.93 52.93 -4.22
N ALA A 393 0.51 52.18 -5.25
CA ALA A 393 -0.46 52.67 -6.24
C ALA A 393 -1.86 52.98 -5.66
N TYR A 394 -2.21 52.37 -4.52
CA TYR A 394 -3.44 52.67 -3.76
C TYR A 394 -3.21 53.56 -2.53
N GLY A 395 -2.01 54.13 -2.34
CA GLY A 395 -1.71 55.07 -1.25
C GLY A 395 -1.57 54.46 0.15
N PHE A 396 -1.44 53.14 0.27
CA PHE A 396 -1.21 52.44 1.55
C PHE A 396 0.25 52.48 2.02
N ILE A 397 1.19 52.79 1.11
CA ILE A 397 2.62 53.00 1.40
C ILE A 397 3.10 54.20 0.59
N ASP A 398 3.65 55.20 1.26
CA ASP A 398 4.37 56.31 0.60
C ASP A 398 5.88 56.10 0.73
N PHE A 399 6.63 56.61 -0.26
CA PHE A 399 8.09 56.58 -0.31
C PHE A 399 8.72 57.98 -0.45
N GLN A 400 7.94 59.06 -0.48
CA GLN A 400 8.46 60.43 -0.66
C GLN A 400 9.55 60.78 0.36
N GLY A 401 9.35 60.44 1.65
CA GLY A 401 10.32 60.70 2.72
C GLY A 401 11.61 59.86 2.71
N LEU A 402 11.81 58.95 1.73
CA LEU A 402 13.06 58.18 1.62
C LEU A 402 14.16 58.88 0.81
N ASN A 403 13.86 60.03 0.19
CA ASN A 403 14.81 60.81 -0.61
C ASN A 403 15.29 62.11 0.07
N GLU A 404 14.84 62.40 1.30
CA GLU A 404 15.11 63.64 2.08
C GLU A 404 16.56 63.77 2.59
N ASN A 405 17.53 63.19 1.88
CA ASN A 405 18.98 63.32 2.09
C ASN A 405 19.68 63.24 0.72
N SER A 406 19.17 64.00 -0.26
CA SER A 406 19.86 64.16 -1.54
C SER A 406 21.09 65.05 -1.32
N VAL A 407 22.20 64.78 -2.01
CA VAL A 407 23.49 65.49 -1.80
C VAL A 407 23.39 66.98 -2.16
N GLU A 408 22.37 67.38 -2.92
CA GLU A 408 22.10 68.77 -3.30
C GLU A 408 21.68 69.64 -2.11
N GLU A 409 20.99 69.10 -1.10
CA GLU A 409 20.56 69.86 0.08
C GLU A 409 21.74 70.19 1.01
N CYS A 410 22.69 69.26 1.19
CA CYS A 410 23.92 69.51 1.96
C CYS A 410 24.82 70.57 1.33
N LEU A 411 24.69 70.83 0.01
CA LEU A 411 25.46 71.86 -0.70
C LEU A 411 24.77 73.24 -0.66
N ALA A 412 23.55 73.34 -0.12
CA ALA A 412 22.86 74.61 0.07
C ALA A 412 23.23 75.29 1.40
N GLU A 413 23.60 74.53 2.44
CA GLU A 413 23.87 75.07 3.78
C GLU A 413 25.27 75.70 3.95
N GLU A 414 26.21 75.48 3.02
CA GLU A 414 27.54 76.15 3.05
C GLU A 414 27.55 77.57 2.42
N VAL A 415 26.39 78.14 2.05
CA VAL A 415 26.29 79.44 1.35
C VAL A 415 25.26 80.39 2.00
N VAL A 416 25.47 80.71 3.29
CA VAL A 416 24.75 81.78 4.04
C VAL A 416 25.74 82.60 4.87
#